data_AF-A0A444YIY2-F1
#
_entry.id   AF-A0A444YIY2-F1
#
_cell.length_a   1.000
_cell.length_b   1.000
_cell.length_c   1.000
_cell.angle_alpha   90.00
_cell.angle_beta   90.00
_cell.angle_gamma   90.00
#
_symmetry.space_group_name_H-M   'P 1'
#
loop_
_entity.id
_entity.type
_entity.pdbx_description
1 polymer ?
#
loop_
_entity_poly.entity_id
_entity_poly.type
_entity_poly.pdbx_seq_one_letter_code
_entity_poly.pdbx_strand_id
1 'polypeptide(L)'
;MKTSTWMHNHDLVPQCLVHLIPNHRGLTESQKAQVNTMHENGLLTSKIMGLMVGQAGGYANVGFTKKDLDNHIQRTHRAKLIEYWKNMLKKYGLEENSWVLNEYEKKKSWTSAYLRDKCCAGFRTTSRCEAINNFIKRFIGIRQSLLELVQNI
;
A
#
# COMPACT_ATOMS: atom_id res chain seq x y z
N MET A 1 -7.14 -54.36 8.24
CA MET A 1 -6.90 -52.91 8.12
C MET A 1 -7.61 -52.20 9.26
N LYS A 2 -6.88 -51.63 10.22
CA LYS A 2 -7.47 -50.80 11.28
C LYS A 2 -7.43 -49.35 10.80
N THR A 3 -8.58 -48.75 10.50
CA THR A 3 -8.68 -47.30 10.31
C THR A 3 -8.56 -46.65 11.68
N SER A 4 -7.42 -46.01 11.96
CA SER A 4 -7.25 -45.24 13.19
C SER A 4 -8.26 -44.09 13.20
N THR A 5 -9.30 -44.18 14.01
CA THR A 5 -10.20 -43.07 14.29
C THR A 5 -9.43 -42.08 15.15
N TRP A 6 -8.75 -41.13 14.50
CA TRP A 6 -8.20 -39.94 15.15
C TRP A 6 -9.36 -39.14 15.72
N MET A 7 -9.72 -39.40 16.97
CA MET A 7 -10.66 -38.57 17.70
C MET A 7 -10.03 -37.19 17.84
N HIS A 8 -10.56 -36.22 17.10
CA HIS A 8 -10.18 -34.83 17.28
C HIS A 8 -10.69 -34.36 18.65
N ASN A 9 -9.87 -33.59 19.37
CA ASN A 9 -10.24 -33.03 20.69
C ASN A 9 -11.22 -31.83 20.58
N HIS A 10 -11.71 -31.54 19.37
CA HIS A 10 -12.67 -30.49 19.06
C HIS A 10 -13.34 -30.81 17.72
N ASP A 11 -14.51 -30.23 17.48
CA ASP A 11 -15.16 -30.30 16.17
C ASP A 11 -14.29 -29.65 15.09
N LEU A 12 -14.31 -30.23 13.89
CA LEU A 12 -13.69 -29.62 12.73
C LEU A 12 -14.39 -28.30 12.41
N VAL A 13 -13.62 -27.33 11.92
CA VAL A 13 -14.17 -26.06 11.44
C VAL A 13 -15.22 -26.34 10.35
N PRO A 14 -16.44 -25.77 10.46
CA PRO A 14 -17.47 -25.95 9.45
C PRO A 14 -16.96 -25.59 8.05
N GLN A 15 -17.35 -26.38 7.04
CA GLN A 15 -16.89 -26.19 5.65
C GLN A 15 -17.13 -24.77 5.14
N CYS A 16 -18.22 -24.12 5.57
CA CYS A 16 -18.56 -22.75 5.20
C CYS A 16 -17.58 -21.70 5.76
N LEU A 17 -16.77 -22.01 6.77
CA LEU A 17 -15.79 -21.11 7.39
C LEU A 17 -14.34 -21.40 6.97
N VAL A 18 -14.09 -22.47 6.20
CA VAL A 18 -12.74 -22.84 5.74
C VAL A 18 -12.07 -21.70 4.97
N HIS A 19 -12.84 -20.91 4.22
CA HIS A 19 -12.37 -19.73 3.47
C HIS A 19 -11.81 -18.60 4.35
N LEU A 20 -11.96 -18.67 5.68
CA LEU A 20 -11.35 -17.73 6.64
C LEU A 20 -10.01 -18.23 7.19
N ILE A 21 -9.70 -19.53 7.05
CA ILE A 21 -8.48 -20.12 7.56
C ILE A 21 -7.28 -19.62 6.73
N PRO A 22 -6.27 -18.96 7.33
CA PRO A 22 -5.16 -18.34 6.59
C PRO A 22 -4.48 -19.24 5.56
N ASN A 23 -4.23 -20.52 5.89
CA ASN A 23 -3.56 -21.46 4.99
C ASN A 23 -4.40 -21.89 3.78
N HIS A 24 -5.72 -21.67 3.83
CA HIS A 24 -6.65 -21.93 2.74
C HIS A 24 -7.01 -20.65 1.96
N ARG A 25 -6.38 -19.51 2.31
CA ARG A 25 -6.62 -18.22 1.68
C ARG A 25 -5.47 -17.81 0.77
N GLY A 26 -5.81 -17.24 -0.38
CA GLY A 26 -4.83 -16.67 -1.28
C GLY A 26 -5.46 -16.19 -2.58
N LEU A 27 -4.94 -15.08 -3.11
CA LEU A 27 -5.27 -14.68 -4.47
C LEU A 27 -4.45 -15.54 -5.44
N THR A 28 -5.12 -16.19 -6.39
CA THR A 28 -4.45 -16.86 -7.51
C THR A 28 -3.80 -15.84 -8.45
N GLU A 29 -2.87 -16.26 -9.29
CA GLU A 29 -2.22 -15.34 -10.25
C GLU A 29 -3.22 -14.70 -11.23
N SER A 30 -4.23 -15.46 -11.67
CA SER A 30 -5.31 -14.93 -12.52
C SER A 30 -6.14 -13.88 -11.80
N GLN A 31 -6.52 -14.13 -10.54
CA GLN A 31 -7.23 -13.16 -9.71
C GLN A 31 -6.39 -11.90 -9.46
N LYS A 32 -5.08 -12.05 -9.19
CA LYS A 32 -4.16 -10.91 -9.02
C LYS A 32 -4.09 -10.05 -10.29
N ALA A 33 -3.95 -10.67 -11.46
CA ALA A 33 -3.90 -9.97 -12.73
C ALA A 33 -5.18 -9.17 -12.98
N GLN A 34 -6.34 -9.82 -12.80
CA GLN A 34 -7.64 -9.18 -12.95
C GLN A 34 -7.83 -8.00 -11.98
N VAL A 35 -7.49 -8.20 -10.70
CA VAL A 35 -7.52 -7.16 -9.67
C VAL A 35 -6.62 -5.99 -10.03
N ASN A 36 -5.40 -6.24 -10.51
CA ASN A 36 -4.46 -5.20 -10.92
C ASN A 36 -5.04 -4.36 -12.06
N THR A 37 -5.59 -5.00 -13.10
CA THR A 37 -6.24 -4.31 -14.21
C THR A 37 -7.40 -3.44 -13.73
N MET A 38 -8.29 -3.96 -12.88
CA MET A 38 -9.41 -3.16 -12.36
C MET A 38 -8.93 -1.95 -11.55
N HIS A 39 -7.93 -2.15 -10.69
CA HIS A 39 -7.38 -1.08 -9.87
C HIS A 39 -6.64 -0.02 -10.69
N GLU A 40 -5.92 -0.43 -11.74
CA GLU A 40 -5.28 0.49 -12.69
C GLU A 40 -6.30 1.33 -13.47
N ASN A 41 -7.49 0.79 -13.71
CA ASN A 41 -8.63 1.53 -14.28
C ASN A 41 -9.41 2.36 -13.22
N GLY A 42 -8.85 2.55 -12.03
CA GLY A 42 -9.40 3.44 -11.01
C GLY A 42 -10.55 2.87 -10.18
N LEU A 43 -10.84 1.57 -10.29
CA LEU A 43 -11.88 0.96 -9.46
C LEU A 43 -11.40 0.89 -8.00
N LEU A 44 -12.28 1.33 -7.09
CA LEU A 44 -12.02 1.23 -5.66
C LEU A 44 -11.95 -0.25 -5.23
N THR A 45 -11.05 -0.57 -4.29
CA THR A 45 -10.85 -1.94 -3.78
C THR A 45 -12.14 -2.58 -3.27
N SER A 46 -13.06 -1.80 -2.69
CA SER A 46 -14.38 -2.29 -2.27
C SER A 46 -15.23 -2.79 -3.44
N LYS A 47 -15.22 -2.05 -4.56
CA LYS A 47 -15.95 -2.42 -5.78
C LYS A 47 -15.32 -3.64 -6.45
N ILE A 48 -13.99 -3.68 -6.49
CA ILE A 48 -13.24 -4.86 -6.97
C ILE A 48 -13.63 -6.09 -6.14
N MET A 49 -13.59 -6.01 -4.81
CA MET A 49 -14.01 -7.11 -3.94
C MET A 49 -15.43 -7.60 -4.26
N GLY A 50 -16.38 -6.67 -4.45
CA GLY A 50 -17.75 -7.02 -4.81
C GLY A 50 -17.85 -7.75 -6.14
N LEU A 51 -17.08 -7.34 -7.15
CA LEU A 51 -17.03 -8.02 -8.45
C LEU A 51 -16.44 -9.42 -8.33
N MET A 52 -15.33 -9.59 -7.61
CA MET A 52 -14.69 -10.90 -7.39
C MET A 52 -15.64 -11.88 -6.68
N VAL A 53 -16.36 -11.38 -5.68
CA VAL A 53 -17.36 -12.17 -4.94
C VAL A 53 -18.54 -12.54 -5.83
N GLY A 54 -19.05 -11.60 -6.64
CA GLY A 54 -20.13 -11.86 -7.60
C GLY A 54 -19.74 -12.92 -8.63
N GLN A 55 -18.52 -12.86 -9.15
CA GLN A 55 -17.99 -13.83 -10.10
C GLN A 55 -17.79 -15.22 -9.48
N ALA A 56 -17.38 -15.30 -8.22
CA ALA A 56 -17.21 -16.56 -7.50
C ALA A 56 -18.54 -17.16 -6.96
N GLY A 57 -19.66 -16.42 -7.06
CA GLY A 57 -20.94 -16.85 -6.51
C GLY A 57 -21.03 -16.77 -4.99
N GLY A 58 -20.24 -15.90 -4.36
CA GLY A 58 -20.29 -15.65 -2.91
C GLY A 58 -18.92 -15.59 -2.24
N TYR A 59 -18.91 -15.09 -1.00
CA TYR A 59 -17.68 -14.89 -0.22
C TYR A 59 -16.95 -16.20 0.11
N ALA A 60 -17.69 -17.27 0.38
CA ALA A 60 -17.11 -18.57 0.70
C ALA A 60 -16.31 -19.18 -0.47
N ASN A 61 -16.62 -18.75 -1.71
CA ASN A 61 -16.06 -19.33 -2.94
C ASN A 61 -14.91 -18.48 -3.52
N VAL A 62 -14.72 -17.24 -3.06
CA VAL A 62 -13.73 -16.34 -3.64
C VAL A 62 -12.28 -16.72 -3.28
N GLY A 63 -12.10 -17.45 -2.17
CA GLY A 63 -10.80 -17.98 -1.74
C GLY A 63 -9.90 -16.98 -1.02
N PHE A 64 -10.35 -15.75 -0.78
CA PHE A 64 -9.59 -14.73 -0.05
C PHE A 64 -10.50 -13.71 0.64
N THR A 65 -9.95 -12.96 1.60
CA THR A 65 -10.68 -11.89 2.30
C THR A 65 -10.42 -10.53 1.67
N LYS A 66 -11.26 -9.55 2.00
CA LYS A 66 -11.00 -8.14 1.67
C LYS A 66 -9.61 -7.68 2.15
N LYS A 67 -9.15 -8.13 3.32
CA LYS A 67 -7.82 -7.78 3.85
C LYS A 67 -6.71 -8.33 2.97
N ASP A 68 -6.87 -9.53 2.42
CA ASP A 68 -5.89 -10.14 1.51
C ASP A 68 -5.79 -9.33 0.20
N LEU A 69 -6.94 -8.91 -0.35
CA LEU A 69 -7.03 -8.03 -1.52
C LEU A 69 -6.36 -6.67 -1.25
N ASP A 70 -6.69 -6.04 -0.12
CA ASP A 70 -6.11 -4.78 0.33
C ASP A 70 -4.58 -4.87 0.48
N ASN A 71 -4.10 -5.98 1.05
CA ASN A 71 -2.67 -6.24 1.21
C ASN A 71 -1.99 -6.47 -0.15
N HIS A 72 -2.64 -7.17 -1.09
CA HIS A 72 -2.14 -7.36 -2.46
C HIS A 72 -1.96 -6.02 -3.18
N ILE A 73 -3.02 -5.20 -3.25
CA ILE A 73 -2.96 -3.86 -3.87
C ILE A 73 -1.83 -3.01 -3.26
N GLN A 74 -1.69 -3.04 -1.93
CA GLN A 74 -0.64 -2.28 -1.27
C GLN A 74 0.76 -2.78 -1.63
N ARG A 75 0.98 -4.10 -1.72
CA ARG A 75 2.26 -4.68 -2.17
C ARG A 75 2.57 -4.29 -3.61
N THR A 76 1.58 -4.39 -4.51
CA THR A 76 1.72 -3.98 -5.92
C THR A 76 2.11 -2.51 -6.03
N HIS A 77 1.43 -1.62 -5.30
CA HIS A 77 1.74 -0.19 -5.30
C HIS A 77 3.15 0.11 -4.77
N ARG A 78 3.58 -0.55 -3.69
CA ARG A 78 4.96 -0.43 -3.16
C ARG A 78 6.01 -0.88 -4.17
N ALA A 79 5.78 -2.01 -4.85
CA ALA A 79 6.69 -2.51 -5.87
C ALA A 79 6.86 -1.51 -7.03
N LYS A 80 5.75 -0.97 -7.54
CA LYS A 80 5.76 0.05 -8.60
C LYS A 80 6.51 1.32 -8.18
N LEU A 81 6.34 1.79 -6.95
CA LEU A 81 7.08 2.96 -6.44
C LEU A 81 8.59 2.71 -6.39
N ILE A 82 9.01 1.53 -5.93
CA ILE A 82 10.43 1.16 -5.87
C ILE A 82 11.02 1.09 -7.29
N GLU A 83 10.27 0.52 -8.24
CA GLU A 83 10.69 0.44 -9.63
C GLU A 83 10.83 1.83 -10.26
N TYR A 84 9.82 2.69 -10.10
CA TYR A 84 9.86 4.07 -10.56
C TYR A 84 11.05 4.84 -9.99
N TRP A 85 11.31 4.68 -8.68
CA TRP A 85 12.46 5.29 -8.02
C TRP A 85 13.77 4.83 -8.66
N LYS A 86 13.98 3.53 -8.84
CA LYS A 86 15.18 2.98 -9.50
C LYS A 86 15.37 3.54 -10.91
N ASN A 87 14.30 3.58 -11.70
CA ASN A 87 14.34 4.13 -13.06
C ASN A 87 14.70 5.62 -13.06
N MET A 88 14.21 6.39 -12.09
CA MET A 88 14.56 7.80 -11.92
C MET A 88 16.05 7.97 -11.60
N LEU A 89 16.61 7.19 -10.67
CA LEU A 89 18.03 7.25 -10.34
C LEU A 89 18.91 6.97 -11.55
N LYS A 90 18.59 5.91 -12.30
CA LYS A 90 19.33 5.53 -13.50
C LYS A 90 19.27 6.62 -14.57
N LYS A 91 18.09 7.23 -14.78
CA LYS A 91 17.89 8.29 -15.78
C LYS A 91 18.77 9.51 -15.52
N TYR A 92 19.01 9.84 -14.25
CA TYR A 92 19.77 11.04 -13.86
C TYR A 92 21.19 10.74 -13.35
N GLY A 93 21.66 9.48 -13.43
CA GLY A 93 22.99 9.09 -12.97
C GLY A 93 23.21 9.27 -11.46
N LEU A 94 22.16 9.10 -10.66
CA LEU A 94 22.18 9.36 -9.21
C LEU A 94 22.37 8.08 -8.37
N GLU A 95 22.70 6.96 -8.99
CA GLU A 95 22.76 5.63 -8.36
C GLU A 95 23.80 5.56 -7.22
N GLU A 96 24.90 6.32 -7.35
CA GLU A 96 25.99 6.39 -6.36
C GLU A 96 25.92 7.64 -5.47
N ASN A 97 24.89 8.47 -5.63
CA ASN A 97 24.77 9.69 -4.84
C ASN A 97 24.44 9.34 -3.37
N SER A 98 25.39 9.61 -2.48
CA SER A 98 25.32 9.26 -1.06
C SER A 98 24.16 9.93 -0.33
N TRP A 99 23.74 11.14 -0.72
CA TRP A 99 22.54 11.78 -0.18
C TRP A 99 21.27 11.04 -0.60
N VAL A 100 21.17 10.66 -1.87
CA VAL A 100 20.00 9.94 -2.41
C VAL A 100 19.85 8.55 -1.80
N LEU A 101 20.97 7.83 -1.61
CA LEU A 101 20.99 6.53 -0.93
C LEU A 101 20.50 6.64 0.52
N ASN A 102 21.01 7.64 1.26
CA ASN A 102 20.56 7.90 2.64
C ASN A 102 19.07 8.26 2.72
N GLU A 103 18.55 9.00 1.73
CA GLU A 103 17.12 9.33 1.68
C GLU A 103 16.25 8.10 1.39
N TYR A 104 16.73 7.21 0.51
CA TYR A 104 16.04 5.96 0.20
C TYR A 104 15.96 5.01 1.40
N GLU A 105 16.97 4.99 2.28
CA GLU A 105 16.91 4.22 3.53
C GLU A 105 15.75 4.67 4.43
N LYS A 106 15.39 5.95 4.38
CA LYS A 106 14.30 6.54 5.15
C LYS A 106 12.94 6.42 4.48
N LYS A 107 12.81 5.84 3.28
CA LYS A 107 11.55 5.78 2.49
C LYS A 107 10.28 5.40 3.27
N LYS A 108 10.38 4.49 4.26
CA LYS A 108 9.23 4.07 5.07
C LYS A 108 8.63 5.20 5.94
N SER A 109 9.35 6.30 6.16
CA SER A 109 8.89 7.43 6.98
C SER A 109 8.06 8.45 6.18
N TRP A 110 8.36 8.64 4.89
CA TRP A 110 7.74 9.66 4.05
C TRP A 110 6.91 9.10 2.90
N THR A 111 7.12 7.84 2.48
CA THR A 111 6.35 7.25 1.39
C THR A 111 4.97 6.80 1.89
N SER A 112 3.91 7.37 1.31
CA SER A 112 2.51 7.09 1.66
C SER A 112 2.13 5.60 1.59
N ALA A 113 2.73 4.83 0.68
CA ALA A 113 2.50 3.39 0.56
C ALA A 113 2.86 2.59 1.83
N TYR A 114 3.71 3.14 2.70
CA TYR A 114 4.10 2.53 3.98
C TYR A 114 3.30 3.07 5.18
N LEU A 115 2.41 4.04 4.99
CA LEU A 115 1.67 4.70 6.07
C LEU A 115 0.29 4.09 6.35
N ARG A 116 -0.22 3.18 5.50
CA ARG A 116 -1.62 2.67 5.61
C ARG A 116 -1.97 2.01 6.95
N ASP A 117 -1.01 1.36 7.61
CA ASP A 117 -1.21 0.73 8.92
C ASP A 117 -0.71 1.60 10.09
N LYS A 118 -0.27 2.84 9.81
CA LYS A 118 0.16 3.80 10.83
C LYS A 118 -0.98 4.79 11.08
N CYS A 119 -1.60 4.70 12.27
CA CYS A 119 -2.60 5.67 12.70
C CYS A 119 -1.94 7.03 12.96
N CYS A 120 -2.22 8.02 12.11
CA CYS A 120 -1.84 9.41 12.36
C CYS A 120 -2.91 10.12 13.21
N ALA A 121 -3.22 9.58 14.39
CA ALA A 121 -4.20 10.18 15.29
C ALA A 121 -3.78 11.61 15.67
N GLY A 122 -4.55 12.61 15.23
CA GLY A 122 -4.39 14.00 15.66
C GLY A 122 -3.32 14.83 14.96
N PHE A 123 -2.54 14.28 14.02
CA PHE A 123 -1.68 15.10 13.17
C PHE A 123 -2.52 15.79 12.09
N ARG A 124 -3.05 16.99 12.37
CA ARG A 124 -3.54 17.87 11.30
C ARG A 124 -2.34 18.23 10.44
N THR A 125 -2.24 17.64 9.26
CA THR A 125 -1.19 17.95 8.26
C THR A 125 -1.13 19.46 7.97
N THR A 126 -2.27 20.14 8.07
CA THR A 126 -2.37 21.59 7.83
C THR A 126 -1.67 22.44 8.88
N SER A 127 -1.67 22.08 10.17
CA SER A 127 -1.07 22.96 11.20
C SER A 127 0.46 23.05 11.10
N ARG A 128 1.13 21.95 10.71
CA ARG A 128 2.58 21.96 10.44
C ARG A 128 2.92 22.73 9.17
N CYS A 129 2.13 22.54 8.10
CA CYS A 129 2.29 23.31 6.86
C CYS A 129 2.01 24.79 7.08
N GLU A 130 1.03 25.16 7.92
CA GLU A 130 0.72 26.55 8.27
C GLU A 130 1.85 27.20 9.05
N ALA A 131 2.43 26.53 10.05
CA ALA A 131 3.56 27.06 10.81
C ALA A 131 4.81 27.25 9.93
N ILE A 132 5.13 26.27 9.07
CA ILE A 132 6.24 26.34 8.12
C ILE A 132 5.98 27.44 7.07
N ASN A 133 4.79 27.47 6.49
CA ASN A 133 4.41 28.51 5.53
C ASN A 133 4.44 29.90 6.18
N ASN A 134 4.00 30.02 7.43
CA ASN A 134 4.03 31.27 8.19
C ASN A 134 5.47 31.70 8.49
N PHE A 135 6.34 30.76 8.88
CA PHE A 135 7.78 31.02 9.07
C PHE A 135 8.42 31.51 7.77
N ILE A 136 8.21 30.80 6.66
CA ILE A 136 8.74 31.14 5.34
C ILE A 136 8.21 32.49 4.83
N LYS A 137 6.92 32.79 5.05
CA LYS A 137 6.32 34.09 4.70
C LYS A 137 6.99 35.29 5.36
N ARG A 138 7.75 35.11 6.45
CA ARG A 138 8.54 36.19 7.07
C ARG A 138 9.75 36.59 6.23
N PHE A 139 10.22 35.68 5.37
CA PHE A 139 11.39 35.87 4.52
C PHE A 139 11.04 36.06 3.05
N ILE A 140 9.83 35.64 2.62
CA ILE A 140 9.32 35.84 1.26
C ILE A 140 8.51 37.13 1.17
N GLY A 141 9.06 38.13 0.49
CA GLY A 141 8.26 39.23 -0.04
C GLY A 141 7.41 38.76 -1.22
N ILE A 142 6.19 39.31 -1.40
CA ILE A 142 5.21 38.95 -2.46
C ILE A 142 5.81 38.97 -3.89
N ARG A 143 6.98 39.60 -4.08
CA ARG A 143 7.66 39.75 -5.37
C ARG A 143 9.03 39.05 -5.49
N GLN A 144 9.47 38.30 -4.48
CA GLN A 144 10.77 37.64 -4.54
C GLN A 144 10.71 36.35 -5.35
N SER A 145 11.72 36.16 -6.19
CA SER A 145 11.86 34.91 -6.95
C SER A 145 12.42 33.80 -6.06
N LEU A 146 12.13 32.54 -6.41
CA LEU A 146 12.69 31.35 -5.73
C LEU A 146 14.23 31.37 -5.68
N LEU A 147 14.87 32.00 -6.67
CA LEU A 147 16.32 32.16 -6.75
C LEU A 147 16.83 33.15 -5.67
N GLU A 148 16.18 34.30 -5.54
CA GLU A 148 16.53 35.31 -4.52
C GLU A 148 16.34 34.77 -3.10
N LEU A 149 15.38 33.86 -2.89
CA LEU A 149 15.20 33.21 -1.61
C LEU A 149 16.38 32.31 -1.26
N VAL A 150 16.81 31.43 -2.17
CA VAL A 150 17.91 30.48 -1.92
C VAL A 150 19.24 31.22 -1.73
N GLN A 151 19.40 32.39 -2.34
CA GLN A 151 20.62 33.21 -2.22
C GLN A 151 20.66 34.07 -0.95
N ASN A 152 19.54 34.28 -0.26
CA ASN A 152 19.43 35.13 0.94
C ASN A 152 19.24 34.33 2.25
N ILE A 153 19.38 33.01 2.22
CA ILE A 153 19.45 32.12 3.39
C ILE A 153 20.92 31.83 3.69
#